data_AF-A0A7L5BDE0-F1
#
_entry.id   AF-A0A7L5BDE0-F1
#
_cell.length_a   1.000
_cell.length_b   1.000
_cell.length_c   1.000
_cell.angle_alpha   90.00
_cell.angle_beta   90.00
_cell.angle_gamma   90.00
#
_symmetry.space_group_name_H-M   'P 1'
#
loop_
_entity.id
_entity.type
_entity.pdbx_description
1 polymer ?
#
loop_
_entity_poly.entity_id
_entity_poly.type
_entity_poly.pdbx_seq_one_letter_code
_entity_poly.pdbx_strand_id
1 'polypeptide(L)' 'MADIVKFYPADAAKKADNVIEQAIGVYDQVIIIGWDKDGNLDARATLGLKDGGDVLWLLETFKHKLMNGDYSGDVD' A
#
# COMPACT_ATOMS: atom_id res chain seq x y z
N MET A 1 -5.85 4.47 -29.82
CA MET A 1 -4.98 4.17 -28.67
C MET A 1 -5.55 2.92 -28.03
N ALA A 2 -4.78 1.83 -27.93
CA ALA A 2 -5.23 0.64 -27.24
C ALA A 2 -4.99 0.84 -25.74
N ASP A 3 -6.04 0.78 -24.92
CA ASP A 3 -5.92 0.76 -23.46
C ASP A 3 -5.31 -0.58 -23.06
N ILE A 4 -4.03 -0.56 -22.66
CA ILE A 4 -3.34 -1.71 -22.09
C ILE A 4 -3.81 -1.82 -20.64
N VAL A 5 -4.89 -2.57 -20.42
CA VAL A 5 -5.35 -2.92 -19.08
C VAL A 5 -4.43 -4.03 -18.56
N LYS A 6 -3.46 -3.66 -17.71
CA LYS A 6 -2.63 -4.65 -17.00
C LYS A 6 -3.51 -5.44 -16.03
N PHE A 7 -3.75 -6.70 -16.35
CA PHE A 7 -4.41 -7.64 -15.45
C PHE A 7 -3.43 -8.03 -14.33
N TYR A 8 -3.75 -7.70 -13.08
CA TYR A 8 -2.99 -8.14 -11.91
C TYR A 8 -3.66 -9.41 -11.34
N PRO A 9 -3.07 -10.61 -11.48
CA PRO A 9 -3.61 -11.84 -10.89
C PRO A 9 -3.58 -11.79 -9.35
N ALA A 10 -4.29 -12.69 -8.67
CA ALA A 10 -4.40 -12.75 -7.20
C ALA A 10 -3.04 -12.75 -6.45
N ASP A 11 -1.98 -13.23 -7.10
CA ASP A 11 -0.60 -13.22 -6.58
C ASP A 11 0.15 -11.89 -6.76
N ALA A 12 -0.46 -10.87 -7.35
CA ALA A 12 0.20 -9.60 -7.67
C ALA A 12 0.71 -8.89 -6.41
N ALA A 13 0.10 -9.10 -5.24
CA ALA A 13 0.53 -8.55 -3.97
C ALA A 13 1.86 -9.13 -3.45
N LYS A 14 2.38 -10.21 -4.04
CA LYS A 14 3.68 -10.81 -3.65
C LYS A 14 4.88 -9.97 -4.04
N LYS A 15 4.72 -8.99 -4.94
CA LYS A 15 5.77 -8.06 -5.36
C LYS A 15 5.36 -6.63 -5.04
N ALA A 16 6.20 -5.92 -4.29
CA ALA A 16 5.95 -4.53 -3.89
C ALA A 16 5.66 -3.61 -5.09
N ASP A 17 6.38 -3.78 -6.19
CA ASP A 17 6.21 -2.96 -7.41
C ASP A 17 4.79 -3.03 -7.98
N ASN A 18 4.15 -4.20 -7.96
CA ASN A 18 2.79 -4.36 -8.47
C ASN A 18 1.76 -3.65 -7.58
N VAL A 19 1.98 -3.64 -6.27
CA VAL A 19 1.12 -2.93 -5.31
C VAL A 19 1.25 -1.42 -5.50
N ILE A 20 2.49 -0.95 -5.71
CA ILE A 20 2.76 0.47 -5.97
C ILE A 20 2.15 0.89 -7.31
N GLU A 21 2.31 0.09 -8.38
CA GLU A 21 1.72 0.39 -9.70
C GLU A 21 0.20 0.58 -9.63
N GLN A 22 -0.50 -0.23 -8.84
CA GLN A 22 -1.96 -0.09 -8.63
C GLN A 22 -2.35 1.15 -7.83
N ALA A 23 -1.44 1.69 -7.02
CA ALA A 23 -1.66 2.90 -6.23
C ALA A 23 -1.47 4.20 -7.04
N ILE A 24 -0.80 4.13 -8.21
CA ILE A 24 -0.49 5.31 -9.03
C ILE A 24 -1.79 5.94 -9.58
N GLY A 25 -1.97 7.23 -9.31
CA GLY A 25 -3.11 8.01 -9.83
C GLY A 25 -4.44 7.76 -9.11
N VAL A 26 -4.47 6.87 -8.12
CA VAL A 26 -5.67 6.55 -7.33
C VAL A 26 -5.74 7.39 -6.05
N TYR A 27 -4.60 7.59 -5.39
CA TYR A 27 -4.53 8.25 -4.09
C TYR A 27 -3.92 9.65 -4.20
N ASP A 28 -4.54 10.63 -3.54
CA ASP A 28 -4.00 12.00 -3.40
C ASP A 28 -2.87 12.07 -2.37
N GLN A 29 -2.97 11.26 -1.30
CA GLN A 29 -2.00 11.19 -0.20
C GLN A 29 -1.75 9.73 0.17
N VAL A 30 -0.48 9.38 0.43
CA VAL A 30 -0.08 8.01 0.74
C VAL A 30 0.96 7.95 1.85
N ILE A 31 0.91 6.85 2.59
CA ILE A 31 1.96 6.40 3.50
C ILE A 31 2.42 5.04 3.01
N ILE A 32 3.73 4.89 2.86
CA ILE A 32 4.40 3.67 2.44
C ILE A 32 5.25 3.21 3.61
N ILE A 33 5.04 1.97 4.03
CA ILE A 33 5.86 1.29 5.04
C ILE A 33 6.36 0.02 4.40
N GLY A 34 7.66 -0.21 4.43
CA GLY A 34 8.23 -1.36 3.76
C GLY A 34 9.68 -1.60 4.08
N TRP A 35 10.18 -2.71 3.56
CA TRP A 35 11.58 -3.06 3.60
C TRP A 35 12.23 -2.60 2.30
N ASP A 36 13.35 -1.89 2.41
CA ASP A 36 14.16 -1.60 1.25
C ASP A 36 14.91 -2.85 0.74
N LYS A 37 15.62 -2.70 -0.37
CA LYS A 37 16.38 -3.80 -0.99
C LYS A 37 17.59 -4.24 -0.16
N ASP A 38 17.99 -3.44 0.82
CA ASP A 38 19.09 -3.70 1.75
C ASP A 38 18.59 -4.33 3.06
N GLY A 39 17.28 -4.54 3.21
CA GLY A 39 16.64 -5.16 4.36
C GLY A 39 16.38 -4.19 5.52
N ASN A 40 16.41 -2.87 5.30
CA ASN A 40 16.06 -1.89 6.31
C ASN A 40 14.57 -1.55 6.25
N LEU A 41 13.94 -1.47 7.42
CA LEU A 41 12.56 -0.99 7.55
C LEU A 41 12.55 0.54 7.47
N ASP A 42 11.77 1.08 6.54
CA ASP A 42 11.60 2.52 6.38
C ASP A 42 10.11 2.87 6.16
N ALA A 43 9.73 4.10 6.55
CA ALA A 43 8.39 4.63 6.37
C ALA A 43 8.46 6.02 5.75
N ARG A 44 7.69 6.25 4.68
CA ARG A 44 7.65 7.51 3.95
C ARG A 44 6.21 7.93 3.71
N ALA A 45 5.99 9.24 3.67
CA ALA A 45 4.67 9.82 3.53
C ALA A 45 4.70 10.98 2.52
N THR A 46 3.59 11.23 1.83
CA THR A 46 3.43 12.42 1.00
C THR A 46 3.53 13.69 1.85
N LEU A 47 4.27 14.70 1.38
CA LEU A 47 4.44 15.99 2.06
C LEU A 47 3.12 16.74 2.31
N GLY A 48 2.03 16.34 1.63
CA GLY A 48 0.69 16.92 1.78
C GLY A 48 -0.06 16.46 3.03
N LEU A 49 0.42 15.45 3.76
CA LEU A 49 -0.11 15.08 5.08
C LEU A 49 0.25 16.20 6.06
N LYS A 50 -0.72 17.09 6.28
CA LYS A 50 -0.50 18.39 6.94
C LYS A 50 -0.22 18.27 8.44
N ASP A 51 -0.48 17.13 9.05
CA ASP A 51 -0.30 16.91 10.48
C ASP A 51 0.00 15.43 10.79
N GLY A 52 0.67 15.18 11.93
CA GLY A 52 0.88 13.83 12.45
C GLY A 52 -0.43 13.08 12.75
N GLY A 53 -1.55 13.81 12.90
CA GLY A 53 -2.89 13.23 13.05
C GLY A 53 -3.36 12.43 11.84
N ASP A 54 -3.15 12.92 10.62
CA ASP A 54 -3.53 12.20 9.39
C ASP A 54 -2.70 10.93 9.23
N VAL A 55 -1.42 11.00 9.61
CA VAL A 55 -0.51 9.86 9.64
C VAL A 55 -0.99 8.80 10.62
N LEU A 56 -1.34 9.22 11.84
CA LEU A 56 -1.89 8.33 12.86
C LEU A 56 -3.18 7.66 12.37
N TRP A 57 -4.09 8.43 11.77
CA TRP A 57 -5.36 7.90 11.27
C TRP A 57 -5.17 6.82 10.19
N LEU A 58 -4.24 7.04 9.26
CA LEU A 58 -3.90 6.06 8.22
C LEU A 58 -3.29 4.78 8.83
N LEU A 59 -2.43 4.90 9.84
CA LEU A 59 -1.87 3.77 10.57
C LEU A 59 -2.95 2.98 11.32
N GLU A 60 -3.87 3.66 12.01
CA GLU A 60 -4.96 3.01 12.73
C GLU A 60 -5.92 2.30 11.77
N THR A 61 -6.23 2.92 10.62
CA THR A 61 -7.02 2.27 9.57
C THR A 61 -6.34 1.00 9.06
N PHE A 62 -5.03 1.06 8.83
CA PHE A 62 -4.25 -0.11 8.41
C PHE A 62 -4.29 -1.24 9.44
N LYS A 63 -4.05 -0.93 10.73
CA LYS A 63 -4.14 -1.90 11.83
C LYS A 63 -5.52 -2.51 11.94
N HIS A 64 -6.57 -1.70 11.84
CA HIS A 64 -7.95 -2.18 11.91
C HIS A 64 -8.27 -3.18 10.80
N LYS A 65 -7.89 -2.87 9.55
CA LYS A 65 -8.04 -3.82 8.42
C LYS A 65 -7.27 -5.11 8.63
N LEU A 66 -6.04 -5.03 9.15
CA LEU A 66 -5.24 -6.20 9.49
C LEU A 66 -5.93 -7.07 10.54
N MET A 67 -6.42 -6.46 11.63
CA MET A 67 -7.13 -7.18 12.69
C MET A 67 -8.46 -7.79 12.23
N ASN A 68 -9.07 -7.19 11.20
CA ASN A 68 -10.29 -7.72 10.58
C ASN A 68 -10.04 -8.85 9.57
N GLY A 69 -8.79 -9.19 9.29
CA GLY A 69 -8.45 -10.28 8.37
C GLY A 69 -8.42 -9.87 6.88
N ASP A 70 -8.47 -8.58 6.56
CA ASP A 70 -8.44 -8.11 5.15
C ASP A 70 -7.16 -8.51 4.40
N TYR A 71 -6.11 -8.91 5.13
CA TYR A 71 -4.82 -9.37 4.59
C TYR A 71 -4.47 -10.82 4.94
N SER A 72 -5.31 -11.53 5.70
CA SER A 72 -5.19 -12.99 5.79
C SER A 72 -5.74 -13.54 4.48
N GLY A 73 -4.85 -13.77 3.51
CA GLY A 73 -5.25 -14.49 2.31
C GLY A 73 -5.79 -15.85 2.73
N ASP A 74 -7.07 -16.09 2.50
CA ASP A 74 -7.60 -17.45 2.43
C ASP A 74 -6.83 -18.16 1.31
N VAL A 75 -5.78 -18.86 1.72
CA VAL A 75 -5.15 -19.92 0.95
C VAL A 75 -5.98 -21.17 1.22
N ASP A 76 -7.09 -21.30 0.50
CA ASP A 76 -7.64 -22.61 0.16
C ASP A 76 -6.88 -23.18 -1.05
#